data_AF-A0A843JNX8-F1
#
_entry.id   AF-A0A843JNX8-F1
#
_cell.length_a   1.000
_cell.length_b   1.000
_cell.length_c   1.000
_cell.angle_alpha   90.00
_cell.angle_beta   90.00
_cell.angle_gamma   90.00
#
_symmetry.space_group_name_H-M   'P 1'
#
loop_
_entity.id
_entity.type
_entity.pdbx_description
1 polymer ?
#
loop_
_entity_poly.entity_id
_entity_poly.type
_entity_poly.pdbx_seq_one_letter_code
_entity_poly.pdbx_strand_id
1 'polypeptide(L)'
;MSSIVYLRNKTNGKTYAYLNESVWDKETGRCRCKRKCLGHLDPATGEIIPNKGKKDSTLVTVKSIGTNHFLRKVSEKIGLTESLKAAFPGHWKLLLSSMFFILREPAEMSRIRYWSMENETPYRKPITKEDLIELFSEITENSLFSFYREWRDHFDNDDFFTYHTSSVSSFDRRAETIRFNDLPDVTVKPETVLSVTYTLKEGLPITFDVYNRLPVNLTDIRKREHTNLWLEFNRVIEILDADYCTMQNLHDLLDTNQRFLIRASPQLDFAKQSVERVRDRIMDLSNYIMIDGEPFFVMSFIYYINGRKCFIHIYYSPADAEKEFSLFLSLIEQCEKELKAGVYVKEHEGFYNKYFLIQETKNGRSVEKNGEAIMSYNREAGFVVLISNTVKNPTQAFRFFTNKGILQRNFDNIQNEKDRINLKLYSDTNLRGLLFLRFLAFILFSEVNNRLKSYQPTSKMHFAEVMNEMSA
;
A
#
# COMPACT_ATOMS: atom_id res chain seq x y z
N MET A 1 -11.39 36.64 18.47
CA MET A 1 -12.13 35.67 19.30
C MET A 1 -13.45 36.29 19.72
N SER A 2 -14.55 35.59 19.49
CA SER A 2 -15.90 35.99 19.90
C SER A 2 -16.30 35.25 21.17
N SER A 3 -16.90 35.96 22.13
CA SER A 3 -17.40 35.35 23.38
C SER A 3 -18.85 35.78 23.63
N ILE A 4 -19.62 34.94 24.34
CA ILE A 4 -20.99 35.29 24.75
C ILE A 4 -20.93 35.96 26.13
N VAL A 5 -21.57 37.13 26.24
CA VAL A 5 -21.62 37.91 27.49
C VAL A 5 -23.07 38.08 27.91
N TYR A 6 -23.35 37.79 29.18
CA TYR A 6 -24.67 37.93 29.78
C TYR A 6 -24.78 39.24 30.55
N LEU A 7 -25.77 40.07 30.20
CA LEU A 7 -25.98 41.37 30.83
C LEU A 7 -27.41 41.48 31.34
N ARG A 8 -27.55 41.74 32.64
CA ARG A 8 -28.84 41.98 33.27
C ARG A 8 -29.29 43.41 33.01
N ASN A 9 -30.43 43.56 32.36
CA ASN A 9 -31.03 44.85 32.12
C ASN A 9 -31.69 45.35 33.42
N LYS A 10 -31.23 46.51 33.91
CA LYS A 10 -31.66 47.08 35.20
C LYS A 10 -33.12 47.54 35.20
N THR A 11 -33.72 47.79 34.04
CA THR A 11 -35.07 48.37 33.91
C THR A 11 -36.16 47.30 33.84
N ASN A 12 -35.87 46.16 33.21
CA ASN A 12 -36.85 45.06 33.04
C ASN A 12 -36.46 43.77 33.77
N GLY A 13 -35.32 43.76 34.49
CA GLY A 13 -34.85 42.66 35.32
C GLY A 13 -34.33 41.43 34.57
N LYS A 14 -34.52 41.35 33.25
CA LYS A 14 -34.15 40.19 32.40
C LYS A 14 -32.66 40.19 32.05
N THR A 15 -32.07 39.00 31.98
CA THR A 15 -30.69 38.79 31.51
C THR A 15 -30.70 38.56 30.01
N TYR A 16 -29.89 39.31 29.27
CA TYR A 16 -29.75 39.19 27.83
C TYR A 16 -28.38 38.65 27.46
N ALA A 17 -28.34 37.76 26.46
CA ALA A 17 -27.10 37.21 25.92
C ALA A 17 -26.67 38.00 24.68
N TYR A 18 -25.40 38.40 24.66
CA TYR A 18 -24.81 39.15 23.54
C TYR A 18 -23.60 38.40 23.00
N LEU A 19 -23.52 38.27 21.67
CA LEU A 19 -22.29 37.91 20.99
C LEU A 19 -21.37 39.14 20.99
N ASN A 20 -20.21 39.00 21.63
CA ASN A 20 -19.23 40.06 21.81
C ASN A 20 -18.03 39.81 20.89
N GLU A 21 -17.84 40.69 19.92
CA GLU A 21 -16.73 40.65 18.96
C GLU A 21 -15.81 41.85 19.21
N SER A 22 -14.53 41.57 19.48
CA SER A 22 -13.51 42.60 19.61
C SER A 22 -13.03 43.02 18.23
N VAL A 23 -13.27 44.27 17.87
CA VAL A 23 -12.86 44.86 16.59
C VAL A 23 -11.87 45.99 16.87
N TRP A 24 -10.73 45.96 16.18
CA TRP A 24 -9.74 47.03 16.27
C TRP A 24 -10.22 48.27 15.51
N ASP A 25 -10.43 49.37 16.22
CA ASP A 25 -10.85 50.64 15.63
C ASP A 25 -9.61 51.45 15.23
N LYS A 26 -9.37 51.55 13.92
CA LYS A 26 -8.18 52.18 13.34
C LYS A 26 -8.15 53.70 13.53
N GLU A 27 -9.30 54.35 13.70
CA GLU A 27 -9.38 55.82 13.87
C GLU A 27 -9.08 56.23 15.31
N THR A 28 -9.48 55.40 16.28
CA THR A 28 -9.28 55.69 17.71
C THR A 28 -8.11 54.94 18.34
N GLY A 29 -7.46 54.05 17.58
CA GLY A 29 -6.27 53.29 18.01
C GLY A 29 -6.52 52.36 19.20
N ARG A 30 -7.78 51.95 19.42
CA ARG A 30 -8.19 51.14 20.58
C ARG A 30 -9.08 49.98 20.14
N CYS A 31 -9.01 48.88 20.88
CA CYS A 31 -9.91 47.75 20.71
C CYS A 31 -11.33 48.13 21.20
N ARG A 32 -12.34 48.00 20.34
CA ARG A 32 -13.74 48.23 20.70
C ARG A 32 -14.54 46.94 20.61
N CYS A 33 -15.41 46.72 21.58
CA CYS A 33 -16.29 45.57 21.60
C CYS A 33 -17.61 45.91 20.90
N LYS A 34 -17.89 45.26 19.76
CA LYS A 34 -19.22 45.28 19.15
C LYS A 34 -20.05 44.13 19.72
N ARG A 35 -21.25 44.45 20.21
CA ARG A 35 -22.17 43.50 20.83
C ARG A 35 -23.42 43.35 19.98
N LYS A 36 -23.75 42.10 19.60
CA LYS A 36 -24.99 41.76 18.92
C LYS A 36 -25.89 40.96 19.88
N CYS A 37 -27.09 41.48 20.16
CA CYS A 37 -28.05 40.80 21.05
C CYS A 37 -28.55 39.51 20.38
N LEU A 38 -28.36 38.37 21.05
CA LEU A 38 -28.83 37.06 20.59
C LEU A 38 -30.24 36.76 21.09
N GLY A 39 -30.57 37.20 22.32
CA GLY A 39 -31.84 36.91 22.96
C GLY A 39 -31.83 37.22 24.46
N HIS A 40 -32.91 36.86 25.15
CA HIS A 40 -32.99 36.87 26.61
C HIS A 40 -32.88 35.45 27.18
N LEU A 41 -32.26 35.33 28.34
CA LEU A 41 -32.11 34.06 29.04
C LEU A 41 -33.42 33.67 29.73
N ASP A 42 -33.83 32.42 29.58
CA ASP A 42 -34.90 31.83 30.38
C ASP A 42 -34.36 31.41 31.76
N PRO A 43 -34.91 31.95 32.86
CA PRO A 43 -34.45 31.61 34.22
C PRO A 43 -34.63 30.14 34.61
N ALA A 44 -35.57 29.41 33.99
CA ALA A 44 -35.87 28.02 34.36
C ALA A 44 -34.99 27.00 33.63
N THR A 45 -34.64 27.27 32.37
CA THR A 45 -33.93 26.32 31.49
C THR A 45 -32.48 26.72 31.23
N GLY A 46 -32.12 27.99 31.44
CA GLY A 46 -30.79 28.52 31.11
C GLY A 46 -30.56 28.72 29.61
N GLU A 47 -31.57 28.52 28.76
CA GLU A 47 -31.48 28.67 27.31
C GLU A 47 -31.66 30.14 26.87
N ILE A 48 -31.13 30.49 25.69
CA ILE A 48 -31.24 31.84 25.10
C ILE A 48 -32.45 31.87 24.16
N ILE A 49 -33.48 32.63 24.54
CA ILE A 49 -34.71 32.85 23.75
C ILE A 49 -34.53 34.08 22.85
N PRO A 50 -34.57 33.95 21.51
CA PRO A 50 -34.46 35.08 20.58
C PRO A 50 -35.63 36.08 20.72
N ASN A 51 -35.34 37.38 20.76
CA ASN A 51 -36.37 38.43 20.95
C ASN A 51 -37.17 38.80 19.70
N LYS A 52 -36.72 38.39 18.51
CA LYS A 52 -37.48 38.53 17.26
C LYS A 52 -37.90 37.13 16.83
N GLY A 53 -39.19 36.97 16.50
CA GLY A 53 -39.73 35.71 16.00
C GLY A 53 -38.82 35.17 14.89
N LYS A 54 -38.49 33.87 14.97
CA LYS A 54 -37.72 33.18 13.94
C LYS A 54 -38.40 33.46 12.59
N LYS A 55 -37.79 34.31 11.74
CA LYS A 55 -37.84 33.97 10.30
C LYS A 55 -37.27 32.58 10.24
N ASP A 56 -38.02 31.62 9.70
CA ASP A 56 -37.55 30.25 9.48
C ASP A 56 -36.08 30.32 9.12
N SER A 57 -35.23 29.89 10.04
CA SER A 57 -33.81 29.82 9.76
C SER A 57 -33.73 28.69 8.75
N THR A 58 -33.79 29.01 7.46
CA THR A 58 -33.37 28.10 6.40
C THR A 58 -32.06 27.53 6.89
N LEU A 59 -32.06 26.24 7.22
CA LEU A 59 -30.87 25.53 7.67
C LEU A 59 -29.88 25.64 6.51
N VAL A 60 -28.93 26.57 6.63
CA VAL A 60 -27.88 26.75 5.64
C VAL A 60 -26.86 25.66 5.91
N THR A 61 -26.84 24.64 5.06
CA THR A 61 -25.78 23.63 5.06
C THR A 61 -24.71 24.08 4.09
N VAL A 62 -23.49 24.24 4.59
CA VAL A 62 -22.29 24.46 3.77
C VAL A 62 -21.65 23.10 3.54
N LYS A 63 -21.33 22.78 2.28
CA LYS A 63 -20.64 21.54 1.91
C LYS A 63 -19.35 21.83 1.17
N SER A 64 -18.31 21.04 1.43
CA SER A 64 -17.06 21.07 0.66
C SER A 64 -17.21 20.27 -0.64
N ILE A 65 -16.67 20.79 -1.73
CA ILE A 65 -16.87 20.26 -3.10
C ILE A 65 -15.55 19.94 -3.81
N GLY A 66 -14.51 20.77 -3.65
CA GLY A 66 -13.32 20.80 -4.51
C GLY A 66 -12.66 19.43 -4.72
N THR A 67 -12.23 18.79 -3.64
CA THR A 67 -11.57 17.47 -3.68
C THR A 67 -12.44 16.38 -4.32
N ASN A 68 -13.73 16.33 -3.96
CA ASN A 68 -14.65 15.32 -4.48
C ASN A 68 -14.97 15.56 -5.96
N HIS A 69 -15.02 16.84 -6.38
CA HIS A 69 -15.17 17.20 -7.79
C HIS A 69 -13.93 16.76 -8.58
N PHE A 70 -12.72 17.02 -8.07
CA PHE A 70 -11.47 16.60 -8.67
C PHE A 70 -11.41 15.08 -8.83
N LEU A 71 -11.60 14.32 -7.75
CA LEU A 71 -11.56 12.85 -7.78
C LEU A 71 -12.60 12.25 -8.73
N ARG A 72 -13.81 12.84 -8.81
CA ARG A 72 -14.81 12.46 -9.80
C ARG A 72 -14.34 12.71 -11.24
N LYS A 73 -13.67 13.83 -11.49
CA LYS A 73 -13.11 14.09 -12.83
C LYS A 73 -11.99 13.11 -13.19
N VAL A 74 -11.19 12.70 -12.22
CA VAL A 74 -10.20 11.64 -12.42
C VAL A 74 -10.91 10.31 -12.73
N SER A 75 -11.94 9.92 -11.95
CA SER A 75 -12.67 8.67 -12.17
C SER A 75 -13.41 8.61 -13.50
N GLU A 76 -13.94 9.73 -13.97
CA GLU A 76 -14.58 9.86 -15.30
C GLU A 76 -13.52 9.75 -16.40
N LYS A 77 -12.38 10.42 -16.25
CA LYS A 77 -11.34 10.47 -17.28
C LYS A 77 -10.72 9.11 -17.58
N ILE A 78 -10.51 8.29 -16.55
CA ILE A 78 -9.89 6.96 -16.72
C ILE A 78 -10.89 5.88 -17.11
N GLY A 79 -12.19 6.16 -17.18
CA GLY A 79 -13.24 5.18 -17.50
C GLY A 79 -13.78 4.41 -16.29
N LEU A 80 -13.23 4.61 -15.08
CA LEU A 80 -13.61 3.87 -13.89
C LEU A 80 -15.09 4.09 -13.51
N THR A 81 -15.62 5.28 -13.79
CA THR A 81 -17.02 5.62 -13.50
C THR A 81 -17.98 4.79 -14.37
N GLU A 82 -17.64 4.60 -15.64
CA GLU A 82 -18.38 3.80 -16.60
C GLU A 82 -18.37 2.32 -16.19
N SER A 83 -17.20 1.76 -15.88
CA SER A 83 -17.07 0.36 -15.44
C SER A 83 -17.85 0.10 -14.14
N LEU A 84 -17.83 1.03 -13.18
CA LEU A 84 -18.62 0.92 -11.95
C LEU A 84 -20.13 0.99 -12.21
N LYS A 85 -20.59 1.82 -13.16
CA LYS A 85 -22.02 1.87 -13.53
C LYS A 85 -22.49 0.58 -14.17
N ALA A 86 -21.65 -0.04 -15.02
CA ALA A 86 -21.96 -1.29 -15.67
C ALA A 86 -22.04 -2.45 -14.66
N ALA A 87 -21.04 -2.58 -13.77
CA ALA A 87 -20.97 -3.67 -12.82
C ALA A 87 -21.86 -3.50 -11.58
N PHE A 88 -22.10 -2.26 -11.12
CA PHE A 88 -22.84 -1.94 -9.90
C PHE A 88 -23.89 -0.82 -10.15
N PRO A 89 -24.89 -1.02 -11.02
CA PRO A 89 -25.81 0.05 -11.45
C PRO A 89 -26.60 0.69 -10.29
N GLY A 90 -26.95 -0.08 -9.25
CA GLY A 90 -27.63 0.43 -8.04
C GLY A 90 -26.70 1.11 -7.04
N HIS A 91 -25.39 0.80 -7.07
CA HIS A 91 -24.47 1.10 -5.97
C HIS A 91 -23.24 1.94 -6.37
N TRP A 92 -23.02 2.22 -7.67
CA TRP A 92 -21.83 2.92 -8.15
C TRP A 92 -21.60 4.30 -7.52
N LYS A 93 -22.68 5.04 -7.19
CA LYS A 93 -22.57 6.34 -6.51
C LYS A 93 -22.08 6.19 -5.07
N LEU A 94 -22.54 5.15 -4.38
CA LEU A 94 -22.12 4.83 -3.04
C LEU A 94 -20.66 4.36 -3.05
N LEU A 95 -20.26 3.50 -3.99
CA LEU A 95 -18.87 3.09 -4.21
C LEU A 95 -17.95 4.30 -4.41
N LEU A 96 -18.24 5.18 -5.38
CA LEU A 96 -17.42 6.39 -5.63
C LEU A 96 -17.32 7.29 -4.39
N SER A 97 -18.44 7.52 -3.70
CA SER A 97 -18.44 8.36 -2.50
C SER A 97 -17.59 7.76 -1.38
N SER A 98 -17.66 6.45 -1.19
CA SER A 98 -16.86 5.73 -0.20
C SER A 98 -15.37 5.66 -0.57
N MET A 99 -15.04 5.57 -1.86
CA MET A 99 -13.65 5.69 -2.33
C MET A 99 -13.07 7.07 -2.00
N PHE A 100 -13.83 8.14 -2.25
CA PHE A 100 -13.37 9.51 -1.95
C PHE A 100 -13.15 9.73 -0.45
N PHE A 101 -13.99 9.12 0.38
CA PHE A 101 -13.78 9.10 1.83
C PHE A 101 -12.45 8.42 2.19
N ILE A 102 -12.19 7.21 1.70
CA ILE A 102 -10.95 6.46 1.98
C ILE A 102 -9.69 7.25 1.59
N LEU A 103 -9.74 7.94 0.45
CA LEU A 103 -8.58 8.72 -0.04
C LEU A 103 -8.30 9.98 0.78
N ARG A 104 -9.32 10.56 1.43
CA ARG A 104 -9.20 11.82 2.17
C ARG A 104 -9.00 11.60 3.67
N GLU A 105 -9.78 10.68 4.22
CA GLU A 105 -9.69 10.27 5.60
C GLU A 105 -9.37 8.77 5.60
N PRO A 106 -8.09 8.38 5.74
CA PRO A 106 -7.70 7.01 6.08
C PRO A 106 -8.08 6.70 7.55
N ALA A 107 -9.25 7.17 7.97
CA ALA A 107 -9.84 6.93 9.27
C ALA A 107 -10.81 5.74 9.17
N GLU A 108 -11.30 5.30 10.32
CA GLU A 108 -12.26 4.22 10.44
C GLU A 108 -13.54 4.52 9.62
N MET A 109 -14.04 3.50 8.89
CA MET A 109 -15.26 3.61 8.08
C MET A 109 -16.47 4.13 8.85
N SER A 110 -16.49 4.01 10.19
CA SER A 110 -17.53 4.57 11.06
C SER A 110 -17.70 6.10 10.95
N ARG A 111 -16.69 6.83 10.46
CA ARG A 111 -16.76 8.30 10.28
C ARG A 111 -17.39 8.75 8.97
N ILE A 112 -17.59 7.84 8.00
CA ILE A 112 -18.10 8.18 6.67
C ILE A 112 -19.44 8.93 6.71
N ARG A 113 -20.27 8.66 7.73
CA ARG A 113 -21.55 9.33 7.91
C ARG A 113 -21.40 10.83 8.13
N TYR A 114 -20.51 11.24 9.03
CA TYR A 114 -20.29 12.66 9.31
C TYR A 114 -19.62 13.34 8.12
N TRP A 115 -18.61 12.68 7.54
CA TRP A 115 -17.93 13.19 6.35
C TRP A 115 -18.89 13.45 5.18
N SER A 116 -19.80 12.52 4.88
CA SER A 116 -20.78 12.67 3.79
C SER A 116 -21.87 13.72 4.05
N MET A 117 -22.07 14.12 5.30
CA MET A 117 -22.94 15.27 5.65
C MET A 117 -22.27 16.60 5.30
N GLU A 118 -20.95 16.69 5.52
CA GLU A 118 -20.15 17.91 5.34
C GLU A 118 -19.59 18.09 3.93
N ASN A 119 -19.68 17.05 3.08
CA ASN A 119 -19.12 17.05 1.74
C ASN A 119 -20.19 16.78 0.69
N GLU A 120 -20.03 17.36 -0.51
CA GLU A 120 -20.82 16.97 -1.68
C GLU A 120 -20.26 15.69 -2.26
N THR A 121 -21.07 14.63 -2.30
CA THR A 121 -20.68 13.30 -2.76
C THR A 121 -21.59 12.84 -3.90
N PRO A 122 -21.13 11.94 -4.79
CA PRO A 122 -21.99 11.32 -5.79
C PRO A 122 -23.26 10.65 -5.21
N TYR A 123 -23.21 10.10 -3.99
CA TYR A 123 -24.35 9.47 -3.30
C TYR A 123 -25.40 10.49 -2.84
N ARG A 124 -25.02 11.75 -2.61
CA ARG A 124 -25.89 12.89 -2.25
C ARG A 124 -26.69 12.74 -0.95
N LYS A 125 -26.47 11.67 -0.19
CA LYS A 125 -27.08 11.42 1.13
C LYS A 125 -25.98 11.11 2.16
N PRO A 126 -26.24 11.31 3.45
CA PRO A 126 -25.38 10.77 4.50
C PRO A 126 -25.28 9.26 4.33
N ILE A 127 -24.06 8.73 4.28
CA ILE A 127 -23.78 7.29 4.16
C ILE A 127 -23.89 6.66 5.55
N THR A 128 -24.78 5.69 5.73
CA THR A 128 -24.97 4.98 7.00
C THR A 128 -24.22 3.64 7.02
N LYS A 129 -24.23 2.99 8.19
CA LYS A 129 -23.65 1.66 8.32
C LYS A 129 -24.46 0.62 7.55
N GLU A 130 -25.78 0.79 7.51
CA GLU A 130 -26.72 -0.06 6.78
C GLU A 130 -26.45 0.02 5.27
N ASP A 131 -26.23 1.23 4.72
CA ASP A 131 -25.84 1.42 3.31
C ASP A 131 -24.57 0.61 2.98
N LEU A 132 -23.57 0.61 3.87
CA LEU A 132 -22.32 -0.13 3.66
C LEU A 132 -22.49 -1.64 3.76
N ILE A 133 -23.34 -2.12 4.69
CA ILE A 133 -23.64 -3.55 4.82
C ILE A 133 -24.36 -4.06 3.57
N GLU A 134 -25.36 -3.32 3.09
CA GLU A 134 -26.07 -3.61 1.83
C GLU A 134 -25.07 -3.64 0.66
N LEU A 135 -24.24 -2.60 0.52
CA LEU A 135 -23.19 -2.55 -0.50
C LEU A 135 -22.28 -3.77 -0.46
N PHE A 136 -21.76 -4.14 0.72
CA PHE A 136 -20.82 -5.25 0.86
C PHE A 136 -21.46 -6.61 0.56
N SER A 137 -22.77 -6.75 0.82
CA SER A 137 -23.51 -7.96 0.45
C SER A 137 -23.64 -8.16 -1.07
N GLU A 138 -23.63 -7.07 -1.85
CA GLU A 138 -23.68 -7.09 -3.32
C GLU A 138 -22.30 -7.31 -3.98
N ILE A 139 -21.21 -7.22 -3.21
CA ILE A 139 -19.85 -7.50 -3.69
C ILE A 139 -19.61 -9.02 -3.62
N THR A 140 -20.13 -9.70 -4.63
CA THR A 140 -19.97 -11.14 -4.87
C THR A 140 -18.83 -11.39 -5.85
N GLU A 141 -18.39 -12.64 -5.98
CA GLU A 141 -17.40 -13.02 -7.00
C GLU A 141 -17.88 -12.69 -8.42
N ASN A 142 -19.17 -12.85 -8.70
CA ASN A 142 -19.74 -12.54 -10.01
C ASN A 142 -19.72 -11.03 -10.31
N SER A 143 -20.03 -10.18 -9.33
CA SER A 143 -20.00 -8.72 -9.55
C SER A 143 -18.58 -8.17 -9.64
N LEU A 144 -17.63 -8.74 -8.87
CA LEU A 144 -16.20 -8.47 -9.05
C LEU A 144 -15.72 -8.85 -10.46
N PHE A 145 -16.06 -10.06 -10.91
CA PHE A 145 -15.73 -10.53 -12.25
C PHE A 145 -16.29 -9.60 -13.33
N SER A 146 -17.56 -9.19 -13.20
CA SER A 146 -18.19 -8.23 -14.11
C SER A 146 -17.44 -6.91 -14.13
N PHE A 147 -17.04 -6.38 -12.97
CA PHE A 147 -16.25 -5.16 -12.89
C PHE A 147 -14.88 -5.31 -13.56
N TYR A 148 -14.16 -6.40 -13.30
CA TYR A 148 -12.83 -6.60 -13.87
C TYR A 148 -12.85 -6.68 -15.39
N ARG A 149 -13.86 -7.30 -15.97
CA ARG A 149 -14.05 -7.30 -17.43
C ARG A 149 -14.26 -5.89 -17.96
N GLU A 150 -15.27 -5.19 -17.45
CA GLU A 150 -15.60 -3.82 -17.87
C GLU A 150 -14.41 -2.86 -17.68
N TRP A 151 -13.63 -3.05 -16.62
CA TRP A 151 -12.46 -2.23 -16.33
C TRP A 151 -11.27 -2.56 -17.24
N ARG A 152 -11.02 -3.84 -17.51
CA ARG A 152 -9.96 -4.30 -18.42
C ARG A 152 -10.16 -3.76 -19.84
N ASP A 153 -11.40 -3.67 -20.34
CA ASP A 153 -11.70 -3.25 -21.71
C ASP A 153 -11.12 -1.88 -22.06
N HIS A 154 -10.79 -1.06 -21.07
CA HIS A 154 -10.08 0.21 -21.26
C HIS A 154 -8.59 0.05 -21.66
N PHE A 155 -8.03 -1.17 -21.61
CA PHE A 155 -6.60 -1.47 -21.72
C PHE A 155 -6.25 -2.62 -22.68
N ASP A 156 -7.09 -2.89 -23.69
CA ASP A 156 -6.98 -4.03 -24.63
C ASP A 156 -5.60 -4.27 -25.31
N ASN A 157 -4.71 -3.27 -25.32
CA ASN A 157 -3.39 -3.34 -25.94
C ASN A 157 -2.21 -3.27 -24.96
N ASP A 158 -2.47 -3.33 -23.65
CA ASP A 158 -1.40 -3.30 -22.63
C ASP A 158 -0.86 -4.70 -22.32
N ASP A 159 0.39 -4.76 -21.88
CA ASP A 159 0.89 -5.95 -21.19
C ASP A 159 0.53 -5.80 -19.70
N PHE A 160 0.42 -6.92 -18.99
CA PHE A 160 0.06 -6.90 -17.58
C PHE A 160 1.18 -7.52 -16.75
N PHE A 161 1.30 -7.08 -15.50
CA PHE A 161 2.09 -7.79 -14.51
C PHE A 161 1.28 -8.01 -13.25
N THR A 162 1.50 -9.16 -12.64
CA THR A 162 0.85 -9.55 -11.39
C THR A 162 1.90 -9.60 -10.30
N TYR A 163 1.68 -8.83 -9.24
CA TYR A 163 2.50 -8.92 -8.04
C TYR A 163 1.75 -9.67 -6.96
N HIS A 164 2.43 -10.67 -6.41
CA HIS A 164 1.99 -11.33 -5.19
C HIS A 164 2.68 -10.62 -4.03
N THR A 165 1.90 -9.89 -3.23
CA THR A 165 2.37 -9.20 -2.03
C THR A 165 1.74 -9.84 -0.81
N SER A 166 2.56 -10.12 0.20
CA SER A 166 2.05 -10.49 1.51
C SER A 166 1.33 -9.29 2.13
N SER A 167 0.11 -9.50 2.65
CA SER A 167 -0.55 -8.45 3.42
C SER A 167 0.06 -8.37 4.82
N VAL A 168 0.03 -7.15 5.37
CA VAL A 168 0.76 -6.74 6.55
C VAL A 168 0.17 -7.33 7.83
N SER A 169 0.84 -8.36 8.34
CA SER A 169 0.93 -8.61 9.78
C SER A 169 2.37 -8.61 10.32
N SER A 170 3.39 -8.34 9.49
CA SER A 170 4.78 -8.52 9.95
C SER A 170 5.93 -7.93 9.13
N PHE A 171 5.71 -7.26 7.99
CA PHE A 171 6.84 -6.67 7.28
C PHE A 171 7.11 -5.24 7.72
N ASP A 172 8.13 -5.11 8.55
CA ASP A 172 8.73 -3.87 9.00
C ASP A 172 9.36 -3.10 7.80
N ARG A 173 9.54 -1.78 7.95
CA ARG A 173 9.84 -0.77 6.91
C ARG A 173 11.18 -0.92 6.13
N ARG A 174 11.71 -2.13 5.91
CA ARG A 174 12.99 -2.39 5.25
C ARG A 174 12.88 -2.90 3.80
N ALA A 175 11.67 -2.98 3.24
CA ALA A 175 11.38 -3.44 1.88
C ALA A 175 11.94 -2.54 0.74
N GLU A 176 12.88 -1.65 1.04
CA GLU A 176 13.50 -0.76 0.05
C GLU A 176 14.75 -1.37 -0.59
N THR A 177 15.41 -2.34 0.07
CA THR A 177 16.60 -2.99 -0.47
C THR A 177 16.30 -4.43 -0.86
N ILE A 178 16.36 -4.74 -2.16
CA ILE A 178 16.34 -6.12 -2.65
C ILE A 178 17.69 -6.74 -2.29
N ARG A 179 17.70 -7.77 -1.47
CA ARG A 179 18.92 -8.47 -1.03
C ARG A 179 19.01 -9.84 -1.67
N PHE A 180 20.21 -10.40 -1.78
CA PHE A 180 20.36 -11.81 -2.11
C PHE A 180 20.04 -12.67 -0.88
N ASN A 181 20.57 -12.28 0.29
CA ASN A 181 20.33 -12.96 1.54
C ASN A 181 19.29 -12.22 2.40
N ASP A 182 18.22 -12.92 2.76
CA ASP A 182 17.24 -12.39 3.71
C ASP A 182 17.75 -12.62 5.14
N LEU A 183 17.82 -11.55 5.94
CA LEU A 183 18.09 -11.64 7.37
C LEU A 183 16.84 -12.16 8.09
N PRO A 184 16.98 -12.91 9.20
CA PRO A 184 15.86 -13.23 10.06
C PRO A 184 15.30 -11.94 10.65
N ASP A 185 14.23 -11.47 10.02
CA ASP A 185 13.34 -10.46 10.55
C ASP A 185 11.98 -11.13 10.57
N VAL A 186 11.47 -11.38 11.78
CA VAL A 186 10.15 -11.92 12.12
C VAL A 186 9.37 -12.46 10.92
N THR A 187 9.71 -13.67 10.46
CA THR A 187 8.89 -14.39 9.46
C THR A 187 7.62 -14.88 10.14
N VAL A 188 6.79 -13.98 10.65
CA VAL A 188 5.36 -14.27 10.75
C VAL A 188 4.94 -14.45 9.32
N LYS A 189 4.72 -15.72 8.95
CA LYS A 189 4.16 -16.07 7.65
C LYS A 189 2.89 -15.23 7.50
N PRO A 190 2.78 -14.41 6.44
CA PRO A 190 1.60 -13.59 6.24
C PRO A 190 0.39 -14.52 6.19
N GLU A 191 -0.53 -14.32 7.13
CA GLU A 191 -1.77 -15.12 7.22
C GLU A 191 -2.61 -14.92 5.94
N THR A 192 -2.44 -13.76 5.29
CA THR A 192 -3.13 -13.38 4.06
C THR A 192 -2.15 -12.84 3.01
N VAL A 193 -2.21 -13.36 1.79
CA VAL A 193 -1.49 -12.86 0.61
C VAL A 193 -2.48 -12.13 -0.28
N LEU A 194 -2.08 -10.97 -0.79
CA LEU A 194 -2.81 -10.20 -1.77
C LEU A 194 -2.09 -10.31 -3.12
N SER A 195 -2.81 -10.71 -4.16
CA SER A 195 -2.36 -10.55 -5.54
C SER A 195 -3.01 -9.30 -6.13
N VAL A 196 -2.23 -8.50 -6.83
CA VAL A 196 -2.76 -7.35 -7.60
C VAL A 196 -2.14 -7.37 -8.98
N THR A 197 -2.98 -7.33 -10.00
CA THR A 197 -2.58 -7.23 -11.40
C THR A 197 -2.66 -5.78 -11.86
N TYR A 198 -1.69 -5.34 -12.64
CA TYR A 198 -1.58 -3.97 -13.12
C TYR A 198 -1.31 -3.93 -14.62
N THR A 199 -1.62 -2.78 -15.20
CA THR A 199 -1.21 -2.42 -16.55
C THR A 199 0.25 -1.99 -16.59
N LEU A 200 0.98 -2.42 -17.61
CA LEU A 200 2.39 -2.07 -17.78
C LEU A 200 2.56 -0.60 -18.20
N LYS A 201 1.78 -0.14 -19.17
CA LYS A 201 1.94 1.20 -19.74
C LYS A 201 1.31 2.27 -18.86
N GLU A 202 0.07 2.07 -18.41
CA GLU A 202 -0.66 3.08 -17.62
C GLU A 202 -0.34 3.01 -16.12
N GLY A 203 0.21 1.88 -15.63
CA GLY A 203 0.57 1.69 -14.23
C GLY A 203 -0.64 1.70 -13.29
N LEU A 204 -1.79 1.19 -13.74
CA LEU A 204 -3.05 1.16 -13.00
C LEU A 204 -3.39 -0.25 -12.54
N PRO A 205 -3.96 -0.42 -11.32
CA PRO A 205 -4.48 -1.70 -10.85
C PRO A 205 -5.70 -2.14 -11.67
N ILE A 206 -5.77 -3.43 -12.01
CA ILE A 206 -6.84 -4.03 -12.81
C ILE A 206 -7.65 -5.07 -12.02
N THR A 207 -6.97 -5.99 -11.34
CA THR A 207 -7.63 -6.98 -10.47
C THR A 207 -6.94 -7.05 -9.12
N PHE A 208 -7.67 -7.51 -8.10
CA PHE A 208 -7.07 -7.94 -6.83
C PHE A 208 -7.67 -9.27 -6.39
N ASP A 209 -6.85 -10.08 -5.72
CA ASP A 209 -7.23 -11.36 -5.14
C ASP A 209 -6.60 -11.54 -3.76
N VAL A 210 -7.27 -12.30 -2.89
CA VAL A 210 -6.90 -12.47 -1.48
C VAL A 210 -6.84 -13.95 -1.14
N TYR A 211 -5.70 -14.40 -0.61
CA TYR A 211 -5.43 -15.80 -0.27
C TYR A 211 -5.14 -15.96 1.22
N ASN A 212 -5.73 -16.97 1.84
CA ASN A 212 -5.33 -17.41 3.17
C ASN A 212 -4.10 -18.32 3.03
N ARG A 213 -2.91 -17.76 3.28
CA ARG A 213 -1.54 -18.33 3.16
C ARG A 213 -0.86 -18.18 1.78
N LEU A 214 0.47 -18.09 1.84
CA LEU A 214 1.39 -18.22 0.70
C LEU A 214 1.11 -19.53 -0.04
N PRO A 215 0.68 -19.48 -1.30
CA PRO A 215 0.41 -20.68 -2.07
C PRO A 215 1.74 -21.39 -2.34
N VAL A 216 1.86 -22.63 -1.86
CA VAL A 216 3.10 -23.43 -1.98
C VAL A 216 3.33 -23.88 -3.43
N ASN A 217 2.26 -24.03 -4.21
CA ASN A 217 2.30 -24.39 -5.62
C ASN A 217 1.64 -23.29 -6.46
N LEU A 218 2.38 -22.72 -7.42
CA LEU A 218 1.87 -21.69 -8.35
C LEU A 218 0.70 -22.20 -9.20
N THR A 219 0.57 -23.52 -9.42
CA THR A 219 -0.59 -24.10 -10.10
C THR A 219 -1.87 -24.04 -9.27
N ASP A 220 -1.80 -24.00 -7.94
CA ASP A 220 -2.99 -23.88 -7.08
C ASP A 220 -3.48 -22.43 -6.95
N ILE A 221 -2.58 -21.44 -7.07
CA ILE A 221 -2.95 -20.02 -7.25
C ILE A 221 -3.91 -19.91 -8.43
N ARG A 222 -3.54 -20.55 -9.54
CA ARG A 222 -4.20 -20.38 -10.83
C ARG A 222 -5.37 -21.31 -11.10
N LYS A 223 -5.51 -22.41 -10.35
CA LYS A 223 -6.74 -23.22 -10.38
C LYS A 223 -7.94 -22.52 -9.73
N ARG A 224 -7.69 -21.47 -8.92
CA ARG A 224 -8.73 -20.76 -8.15
C ARG A 224 -8.86 -19.28 -8.50
N GLU A 225 -7.79 -18.63 -9.00
CA GLU A 225 -7.93 -17.37 -9.72
C GLU A 225 -8.89 -17.60 -10.90
N HIS A 226 -9.99 -16.87 -10.92
CA HIS A 226 -11.10 -16.96 -11.87
C HIS A 226 -10.62 -17.35 -13.28
N THR A 227 -10.70 -18.65 -13.57
CA THR A 227 -10.00 -19.36 -14.64
C THR A 227 -10.38 -18.93 -16.06
N ASN A 228 -11.34 -18.00 -16.21
CA ASN A 228 -11.72 -17.43 -17.49
C ASN A 228 -11.18 -16.00 -17.70
N LEU A 229 -11.01 -15.18 -16.66
CA LEU A 229 -10.48 -13.81 -16.81
C LEU A 229 -9.01 -13.83 -17.22
N TRP A 230 -8.20 -14.67 -16.56
CA TRP A 230 -6.78 -14.83 -16.89
C TRP A 230 -6.53 -15.35 -18.31
N LEU A 231 -7.46 -16.15 -18.85
CA LEU A 231 -7.44 -16.58 -20.25
C LEU A 231 -7.84 -15.44 -21.21
N GLU A 232 -8.60 -14.43 -20.74
CA GLU A 232 -8.95 -13.21 -21.48
C GLU A 232 -7.81 -12.15 -21.40
N PHE A 233 -6.93 -12.19 -20.39
CA PHE A 233 -5.73 -11.36 -20.29
C PHE A 233 -4.56 -11.95 -21.09
N ASN A 234 -4.41 -11.52 -22.34
CA ASN A 234 -3.20 -11.83 -23.09
C ASN A 234 -1.97 -11.16 -22.42
N ARG A 235 -0.84 -11.87 -22.38
CA ARG A 235 0.51 -11.32 -22.09
C ARG A 235 0.82 -10.89 -20.65
N VAL A 236 0.22 -11.49 -19.64
CA VAL A 236 0.58 -11.19 -18.25
C VAL A 236 1.93 -11.81 -17.86
N ILE A 237 2.73 -11.11 -17.06
CA ILE A 237 4.00 -11.56 -16.47
C ILE A 237 3.85 -11.65 -14.94
N GLU A 238 4.10 -12.82 -14.37
CA GLU A 238 4.16 -12.96 -12.90
C GLU A 238 5.46 -12.39 -12.35
N ILE A 239 5.37 -11.52 -11.35
CA ILE A 239 6.53 -10.99 -10.63
C ILE A 239 6.56 -11.59 -9.23
N LEU A 240 7.54 -12.45 -8.95
CA LEU A 240 7.57 -13.28 -7.75
C LEU A 240 8.87 -13.15 -6.95
N ASP A 241 8.77 -13.23 -5.62
CA ASP A 241 9.93 -13.18 -4.71
C ASP A 241 10.66 -14.53 -4.63
N ALA A 242 11.77 -14.52 -3.89
CA ALA A 242 12.62 -15.70 -3.65
C ALA A 242 11.87 -16.88 -3.03
N ASP A 243 10.85 -16.63 -2.21
CA ASP A 243 10.02 -17.69 -1.58
C ASP A 243 9.28 -18.54 -2.61
N TYR A 244 9.01 -17.99 -3.80
CA TYR A 244 8.38 -18.72 -4.91
C TYR A 244 9.41 -19.40 -5.82
N CYS A 245 10.70 -19.11 -5.66
CA CYS A 245 11.76 -19.65 -6.48
C CYS A 245 12.17 -21.04 -5.97
N THR A 246 11.43 -22.06 -6.41
CA THR A 246 11.80 -23.47 -6.27
C THR A 246 12.00 -24.09 -7.65
N MET A 247 12.78 -25.15 -7.76
CA MET A 247 12.94 -25.86 -9.03
C MET A 247 11.60 -26.38 -9.57
N GLN A 248 10.75 -26.92 -8.68
CA GLN A 248 9.40 -27.36 -9.06
C GLN A 248 8.56 -26.22 -9.66
N ASN A 249 8.52 -25.06 -8.99
CA ASN A 249 7.76 -23.91 -9.48
C ASN A 249 8.30 -23.39 -10.82
N LEU A 250 9.62 -23.37 -11.00
CA LEU A 250 10.23 -22.98 -12.27
C LEU A 250 9.85 -23.95 -13.39
N HIS A 251 9.83 -25.26 -13.12
CA HIS A 251 9.36 -26.26 -14.09
C HIS A 251 7.89 -26.06 -14.43
N ASP A 252 7.02 -25.94 -13.43
CA ASP A 252 5.57 -25.77 -13.63
C ASP A 252 5.24 -24.53 -14.47
N LEU A 253 5.92 -23.39 -14.20
CA LEU A 253 5.77 -22.16 -14.98
C LEU A 253 6.20 -22.31 -16.43
N LEU A 254 7.29 -23.05 -16.68
CA LEU A 254 7.82 -23.27 -18.02
C LEU A 254 6.97 -24.26 -18.82
N ASP A 255 6.50 -25.34 -18.20
CA ASP A 255 5.69 -26.37 -18.85
C ASP A 255 4.31 -25.85 -19.25
N THR A 256 3.78 -24.89 -18.51
CA THR A 256 2.52 -24.19 -18.81
C THR A 256 2.70 -22.95 -19.70
N ASN A 257 3.91 -22.67 -20.20
CA ASN A 257 4.28 -21.48 -20.99
C ASN A 257 3.94 -20.13 -20.34
N GLN A 258 3.93 -20.07 -19.02
CA GLN A 258 3.62 -18.86 -18.29
C GLN A 258 4.82 -17.93 -18.24
N ARG A 259 4.58 -16.64 -18.46
CA ARG A 259 5.62 -15.62 -18.41
C ARG A 259 5.90 -15.23 -16.97
N PHE A 260 7.16 -15.18 -16.59
CA PHE A 260 7.55 -14.83 -15.23
C PHE A 260 8.82 -14.00 -15.17
N LEU A 261 8.99 -13.32 -14.04
CA LEU A 261 10.21 -12.73 -13.54
C LEU A 261 10.29 -13.01 -12.03
N ILE A 262 11.30 -13.77 -11.60
CA ILE A 262 11.42 -14.24 -10.22
C ILE A 262 12.76 -13.81 -9.65
N ARG A 263 12.78 -13.31 -8.40
CA ARG A 263 14.03 -13.18 -7.64
C ARG A 263 14.52 -14.57 -7.27
N ALA A 264 15.71 -14.96 -7.71
CA ALA A 264 16.24 -16.27 -7.42
C ALA A 264 16.52 -16.41 -5.91
N SER A 265 16.14 -17.55 -5.34
CA SER A 265 16.46 -17.86 -3.95
C SER A 265 17.95 -18.15 -3.80
N PRO A 266 18.63 -17.57 -2.79
CA PRO A 266 20.04 -17.85 -2.52
C PRO A 266 20.26 -19.31 -2.10
N GLN A 267 19.19 -20.04 -1.76
CA GLN A 267 19.27 -21.46 -1.38
C GLN A 267 19.47 -22.39 -2.58
N LEU A 268 19.14 -21.94 -3.81
CA LEU A 268 19.26 -22.77 -5.00
C LEU A 268 20.68 -22.71 -5.59
N ASP A 269 21.21 -23.89 -5.95
CA ASP A 269 22.56 -24.02 -6.47
C ASP A 269 22.79 -23.19 -7.74
N PHE A 270 21.80 -23.10 -8.63
CA PHE A 270 21.94 -22.30 -9.85
C PHE A 270 22.13 -20.81 -9.53
N ALA A 271 21.50 -20.29 -8.48
CA ALA A 271 21.62 -18.89 -8.08
C ALA A 271 23.01 -18.60 -7.51
N LYS A 272 23.51 -19.47 -6.63
CA LYS A 272 24.88 -19.37 -6.09
C LYS A 272 25.95 -19.47 -7.19
N GLN A 273 25.82 -20.46 -8.06
CA GLN A 273 26.73 -20.64 -9.19
C GLN A 273 26.71 -19.45 -10.16
N SER A 274 25.54 -18.82 -10.32
CA SER A 274 25.37 -17.61 -11.13
C SER A 274 26.19 -16.44 -10.57
N VAL A 275 26.09 -16.20 -9.25
CA VAL A 275 26.90 -15.17 -8.55
C VAL A 275 28.40 -15.49 -8.64
N GLU A 276 28.78 -16.74 -8.34
CA GLU A 276 30.19 -17.16 -8.36
C GLU A 276 30.83 -16.97 -9.75
N ARG A 277 30.08 -17.29 -10.81
CA ARG A 277 30.51 -17.14 -12.21
C ARG A 277 30.86 -15.70 -12.60
N VAL A 278 30.30 -14.70 -11.93
CA VAL A 278 30.49 -13.28 -12.28
C VAL A 278 31.29 -12.50 -11.25
N ARG A 279 31.47 -13.04 -10.04
CA ARG A 279 32.09 -12.40 -8.87
C ARG A 279 33.32 -11.56 -9.21
N ASP A 280 34.31 -12.14 -9.87
CA ASP A 280 35.61 -11.49 -10.08
C ASP A 280 35.62 -10.44 -11.20
N ARG A 281 34.53 -10.34 -11.98
CA ARG A 281 34.44 -9.46 -13.16
C ARG A 281 33.21 -8.56 -13.19
N ILE A 282 32.23 -8.77 -12.31
CA ILE A 282 30.98 -7.99 -12.37
C ILE A 282 31.26 -6.50 -12.19
N MET A 283 32.24 -6.14 -11.35
CA MET A 283 32.65 -4.75 -11.11
C MET A 283 33.48 -4.11 -12.24
N ASP A 284 33.70 -4.80 -13.36
CA ASP A 284 34.28 -4.16 -14.54
C ASP A 284 33.40 -2.99 -14.99
N LEU A 285 34.03 -1.86 -15.35
CA LEU A 285 33.33 -0.62 -15.72
C LEU A 285 32.39 -0.81 -16.93
N SER A 286 32.64 -1.82 -17.78
CA SER A 286 31.77 -2.18 -18.89
C SER A 286 30.40 -2.72 -18.46
N ASN A 287 30.28 -3.18 -17.23
CA ASN A 287 29.04 -3.69 -16.65
C ASN A 287 28.29 -2.63 -15.84
N TYR A 288 28.87 -1.44 -15.68
CA TYR A 288 28.25 -0.33 -14.95
C TYR A 288 27.04 0.21 -15.72
N ILE A 289 25.91 0.29 -15.03
CA ILE A 289 24.68 0.92 -15.52
C ILE A 289 24.00 1.72 -14.42
N MET A 290 23.37 2.83 -14.81
CA MET A 290 22.51 3.62 -13.94
C MET A 290 21.06 3.19 -14.15
N ILE A 291 20.40 2.74 -13.08
CA ILE A 291 18.98 2.39 -13.09
C ILE A 291 18.27 3.33 -12.12
N ASP A 292 17.40 4.20 -12.65
CA ASP A 292 16.59 5.15 -11.87
C ASP A 292 17.39 6.04 -10.89
N GLY A 293 18.61 6.39 -11.28
CA GLY A 293 19.50 7.26 -10.48
C GLY A 293 20.43 6.50 -9.54
N GLU A 294 20.32 5.17 -9.46
CA GLU A 294 21.17 4.32 -8.62
C GLU A 294 22.20 3.54 -9.47
N PRO A 295 23.47 3.45 -9.04
CA PRO A 295 24.52 2.75 -9.74
C PRO A 295 24.48 1.22 -9.49
N PHE A 296 24.52 0.44 -10.57
CA PHE A 296 24.62 -1.01 -10.50
C PHE A 296 25.70 -1.54 -11.45
N PHE A 297 26.27 -2.68 -11.09
CA PHE A 297 27.05 -3.51 -11.99
C PHE A 297 26.23 -4.71 -12.40
N VAL A 298 26.06 -4.92 -13.71
CA VAL A 298 25.07 -5.89 -14.21
C VAL A 298 25.64 -6.79 -15.28
N MET A 299 25.42 -8.09 -15.11
CA MET A 299 25.72 -9.10 -16.11
C MET A 299 24.48 -9.95 -16.39
N SER A 300 24.34 -10.43 -17.62
CA SER A 300 23.20 -11.24 -18.02
C SER A 300 23.64 -12.41 -18.89
N PHE A 301 23.00 -13.56 -18.74
CA PHE A 301 23.26 -14.72 -19.58
C PHE A 301 22.01 -15.56 -19.79
N ILE A 302 22.09 -16.40 -20.82
CA ILE A 302 21.06 -17.39 -21.09
C ILE A 302 21.32 -18.59 -20.17
N TYR A 303 20.25 -19.08 -19.55
CA TYR A 303 20.24 -20.29 -18.74
C TYR A 303 19.13 -21.21 -19.24
N TYR A 304 19.34 -22.52 -19.19
CA TYR A 304 18.36 -23.50 -19.66
C TYR A 304 17.84 -24.33 -18.49
N ILE A 305 16.51 -24.38 -18.35
CA ILE A 305 15.82 -25.23 -17.40
C ILE A 305 15.00 -26.23 -18.22
N ASN A 306 15.31 -27.52 -18.13
CA ASN A 306 14.69 -28.58 -18.94
C ASN A 306 14.64 -28.26 -20.45
N GLY A 307 15.72 -27.70 -21.00
CA GLY A 307 15.80 -27.31 -22.41
C GLY A 307 15.01 -26.04 -22.78
N ARG A 308 14.27 -25.44 -21.85
CA ARG A 308 13.60 -24.15 -22.03
C ARG A 308 14.55 -23.01 -21.70
N LYS A 309 14.52 -21.97 -22.53
CA LYS A 309 15.39 -20.80 -22.41
C LYS A 309 14.87 -19.83 -21.35
N CYS A 310 15.74 -19.46 -20.43
CA CYS A 310 15.57 -18.38 -19.47
C CYS A 310 16.72 -17.36 -19.61
N PHE A 311 16.49 -16.15 -19.12
CA PHE A 311 17.46 -15.09 -18.92
C PHE A 311 17.72 -14.97 -17.43
N ILE A 312 19.00 -15.01 -17.05
CA ILE A 312 19.45 -14.67 -15.71
C ILE A 312 20.10 -13.29 -15.78
N HIS A 313 19.63 -12.39 -14.93
CA HIS A 313 20.17 -11.05 -14.74
C HIS A 313 20.74 -10.96 -13.32
N ILE A 314 22.02 -10.61 -13.22
CA ILE A 314 22.72 -10.46 -11.96
C ILE A 314 23.07 -9.00 -11.79
N TYR A 315 22.70 -8.44 -10.65
CA TYR A 315 22.98 -7.08 -10.25
C TYR A 315 23.89 -7.12 -9.05
N TYR A 316 24.83 -6.18 -8.98
CA TYR A 316 25.66 -5.94 -7.81
C TYR A 316 25.70 -4.44 -7.51
N SER A 317 25.44 -4.08 -6.26
CA SER A 317 25.50 -2.72 -5.75
C SER A 317 26.46 -2.68 -4.55
N PRO A 318 27.62 -2.00 -4.66
CA PRO A 318 28.54 -1.85 -3.53
C PRO A 318 27.87 -1.16 -2.32
N ALA A 319 27.01 -0.18 -2.59
CA ALA A 319 26.27 0.55 -1.55
C ALA A 319 25.28 -0.37 -0.82
N ASP A 320 24.59 -1.26 -1.54
CA ASP A 320 23.70 -2.22 -0.91
C ASP A 320 24.48 -3.33 -0.19
N ALA A 321 25.64 -3.74 -0.70
CA ALA A 321 26.52 -4.69 -0.02
C ALA A 321 26.94 -4.15 1.36
N GLU A 322 27.37 -2.90 1.44
CA GLU A 322 27.76 -2.25 2.70
C GLU A 322 26.59 -2.12 3.68
N LYS A 323 25.42 -1.66 3.21
CA LYS A 323 24.20 -1.57 4.03
C LYS A 323 23.77 -2.95 4.54
N GLU A 324 23.78 -3.96 3.68
CA GLU A 324 23.41 -5.33 4.00
C GLU A 324 24.34 -5.93 5.04
N PHE A 325 25.65 -5.76 4.86
CA PHE A 325 26.66 -6.25 5.79
C PHE A 325 26.56 -5.56 7.15
N SER A 326 26.31 -4.25 7.18
CA SER A 326 26.12 -3.51 8.44
C SER A 326 24.95 -4.05 9.26
N LEU A 327 23.80 -4.29 8.63
CA LEU A 327 22.62 -4.85 9.28
C LEU A 327 22.85 -6.30 9.74
N PHE A 328 23.57 -7.09 8.93
CA PHE A 328 23.97 -8.44 9.31
C PHE A 328 24.86 -8.45 10.56
N LEU A 329 25.85 -7.55 10.64
CA LEU A 329 26.72 -7.44 11.81
C LEU A 329 25.95 -7.03 13.07
N SER A 330 25.00 -6.09 12.96
CA SER A 330 24.14 -5.72 14.08
C SER A 330 23.33 -6.92 14.59
N LEU A 331 22.81 -7.76 13.69
CA LEU A 331 22.08 -8.97 14.08
C LEU A 331 23.00 -10.03 14.69
N ILE A 332 24.21 -10.22 14.17
CA ILE A 332 25.23 -11.09 14.79
C ILE A 332 25.51 -10.63 16.23
N GLU A 333 25.70 -9.34 16.46
CA GLU A 333 25.95 -8.83 17.82
C GLU A 333 24.76 -9.05 18.75
N GLN A 334 23.53 -8.81 18.25
CA GLN A 334 22.31 -9.07 19.00
C GLN A 334 22.18 -10.55 19.38
N CYS A 335 22.28 -11.45 18.40
CA CYS A 335 22.19 -12.89 18.62
C CYS A 335 23.29 -13.42 19.56
N GLU A 336 24.50 -12.87 19.47
CA GLU A 336 25.58 -13.22 20.39
C GLU A 336 25.24 -12.85 21.85
N LYS A 337 24.65 -11.67 22.08
CA LYS A 337 24.19 -11.24 23.41
C LYS A 337 23.07 -12.14 23.94
N GLU A 338 22.08 -12.45 23.10
CA GLU A 338 20.97 -13.36 23.43
C GLU A 338 21.50 -14.73 23.87
N LEU A 339 22.36 -15.35 23.06
CA LEU A 339 22.92 -16.67 23.34
C LEU A 339 23.78 -16.69 24.61
N LYS A 340 24.60 -15.66 24.83
CA LYS A 340 25.44 -15.51 26.05
C LYS A 340 24.61 -15.25 27.31
N ALA A 341 23.49 -14.54 27.19
CA ALA A 341 22.56 -14.29 28.29
C ALA A 341 21.62 -15.49 28.56
N GLY A 342 21.66 -16.54 27.74
CA GLY A 342 20.73 -17.67 27.83
C GLY A 342 19.31 -17.34 27.38
N VAL A 343 19.10 -16.20 26.70
CA VAL A 343 17.81 -15.79 26.15
C VAL A 343 17.68 -16.38 24.75
N TYR A 344 16.67 -17.20 24.53
CA TYR A 344 16.43 -17.83 23.23
C TYR A 344 15.24 -17.18 22.54
N VAL A 345 15.48 -16.62 21.35
CA VAL A 345 14.45 -16.05 20.48
C VAL A 345 14.19 -17.05 19.36
N LYS A 346 12.96 -17.55 19.26
CA LYS A 346 12.58 -18.60 18.31
C LYS A 346 12.81 -18.17 16.86
N GLU A 347 12.56 -16.89 16.57
CA GLU A 347 12.72 -16.28 15.25
C GLU A 347 14.18 -16.28 14.77
N HIS A 348 15.14 -16.33 15.69
CA HIS A 348 16.57 -16.34 15.39
C HIS A 348 17.16 -17.75 15.31
N GLU A 349 16.37 -18.81 15.52
CA GLU A 349 16.86 -20.21 15.55
C GLU A 349 17.70 -20.57 14.32
N GLY A 350 17.18 -20.30 13.11
CA GLY A 350 17.90 -20.57 11.87
C GLY A 350 19.20 -19.78 11.73
N PHE A 351 19.24 -18.57 12.30
CA PHE A 351 20.43 -17.72 12.31
C PHE A 351 21.49 -18.24 13.28
N TYR A 352 21.06 -18.61 14.50
CA TYR A 352 21.94 -19.21 15.50
C TYR A 352 22.64 -20.45 14.92
N ASN A 353 21.86 -21.36 14.35
CA ASN A 353 22.36 -22.62 13.79
C ASN A 353 23.37 -22.42 12.64
N LYS A 354 23.23 -21.32 11.88
CA LYS A 354 24.09 -21.05 10.72
C LYS A 354 25.37 -20.31 11.10
N TYR A 355 25.27 -19.30 11.96
CA TYR A 355 26.35 -18.34 12.20
C TYR A 355 27.06 -18.48 13.54
N PHE A 356 26.61 -19.38 14.42
CA PHE A 356 27.23 -19.64 15.71
C PHE A 356 27.55 -21.11 15.92
N LEU A 357 28.67 -21.35 16.61
CA LEU A 357 29.06 -22.64 17.13
C LEU A 357 28.80 -22.60 18.63
N ILE A 358 27.78 -23.33 19.09
CA ILE A 358 27.34 -23.35 20.49
C ILE A 358 27.77 -24.67 21.11
N GLN A 359 28.45 -24.61 22.26
CA GLN A 359 28.86 -25.78 23.02
C GLN A 359 28.48 -25.61 24.50
N GLU A 360 27.83 -26.62 25.07
CA GLU A 360 27.56 -26.66 26.52
C GLU A 360 28.79 -27.23 27.23
N THR A 361 29.39 -26.44 28.13
CA THR A 361 30.57 -26.85 28.89
C THR A 361 30.27 -26.90 30.38
N LYS A 362 31.17 -27.50 31.17
CA LYS A 362 31.06 -27.56 32.64
C LYS A 362 31.04 -26.17 33.30
N ASN A 363 31.51 -25.12 32.60
CA ASN A 363 31.60 -23.74 33.09
C ASN A 363 30.51 -22.83 32.50
N GLY A 364 29.53 -23.40 31.80
CA GLY A 364 28.47 -22.67 31.10
C GLY A 364 28.51 -22.84 29.58
N ARG A 365 27.65 -22.09 28.89
CA ARG A 365 27.53 -22.11 27.43
C ARG A 365 28.66 -21.32 26.77
N SER A 366 29.44 -21.97 25.91
CA SER A 366 30.39 -21.31 24.99
C SER A 366 29.68 -20.95 23.69
N VAL A 367 29.89 -19.72 23.22
CA VAL A 367 29.30 -19.17 21.99
C VAL A 367 30.42 -18.59 21.15
N GLU A 368 30.72 -19.24 20.03
CA GLU A 368 31.72 -18.79 19.05
C GLU A 368 31.05 -18.45 17.71
N LYS A 369 31.65 -17.53 16.96
CA LYS A 369 31.16 -17.13 15.63
C LYS A 369 31.66 -18.09 14.56
N ASN A 370 30.77 -18.57 13.69
CA ASN A 370 31.14 -19.36 12.52
C ASN A 370 31.72 -18.44 11.43
N GLY A 371 33.04 -18.23 11.45
CA GLY A 371 33.73 -17.33 10.53
C GLY A 371 33.56 -17.68 9.05
N GLU A 372 33.48 -18.97 8.71
CA GLU A 372 33.28 -19.42 7.33
C GLU A 372 31.89 -19.01 6.81
N ALA A 373 30.84 -19.25 7.59
CA ALA A 373 29.47 -18.86 7.22
C ALA A 373 29.32 -17.33 7.10
N ILE A 374 29.98 -16.57 8.00
CA ILE A 374 30.00 -15.10 7.96
C ILE A 374 30.71 -14.59 6.69
N MET A 375 31.86 -15.16 6.34
CA MET A 375 32.56 -14.80 5.10
C MET A 375 31.74 -15.13 3.86
N SER A 376 31.06 -16.29 3.85
CA SER A 376 30.17 -16.68 2.76
C SER A 376 29.01 -15.69 2.59
N TYR A 377 28.41 -15.20 3.68
CA TYR A 377 27.37 -14.17 3.61
C TYR A 377 27.90 -12.88 3.00
N ASN A 378 29.04 -12.38 3.48
CA ASN A 378 29.63 -11.13 2.99
C ASN A 378 29.97 -11.21 1.49
N ARG A 379 30.40 -12.39 1.04
CA ARG A 379 30.68 -12.68 -0.38
C ARG A 379 29.44 -12.55 -1.27
N GLU A 380 28.25 -12.71 -0.74
CA GLU A 380 27.00 -12.67 -1.49
C GLU A 380 26.22 -11.36 -1.28
N ALA A 381 26.65 -10.54 -0.31
CA ALA A 381 26.00 -9.27 0.01
C ALA A 381 26.01 -8.31 -1.19
N GLY A 382 24.90 -7.59 -1.37
CA GLY A 382 24.71 -6.63 -2.46
C GLY A 382 24.47 -7.24 -3.84
N PHE A 383 24.46 -8.57 -3.98
CA PHE A 383 24.00 -9.21 -5.20
C PHE A 383 22.47 -9.28 -5.25
N VAL A 384 21.92 -9.32 -6.46
CA VAL A 384 20.53 -9.69 -6.73
C VAL A 384 20.53 -10.53 -8.00
N VAL A 385 19.83 -11.65 -7.99
CA VAL A 385 19.67 -12.51 -9.16
C VAL A 385 18.20 -12.56 -9.54
N LEU A 386 17.88 -12.16 -10.77
CA LEU A 386 16.55 -12.29 -11.34
C LEU A 386 16.57 -13.31 -12.48
N ILE A 387 15.57 -14.19 -12.53
CA ILE A 387 15.38 -15.14 -13.63
C ILE A 387 14.05 -14.88 -14.33
N SER A 388 14.05 -14.87 -15.65
CA SER A 388 12.84 -14.67 -16.47
C SER A 388 12.87 -15.51 -17.73
N ASN A 389 11.72 -16.01 -18.17
CA ASN A 389 11.59 -16.62 -19.50
C ASN A 389 11.14 -15.63 -20.59
N THR A 390 10.84 -14.38 -20.24
CA THR A 390 10.27 -13.38 -21.17
C THR A 390 11.03 -12.06 -21.19
N VAL A 391 11.52 -11.57 -20.04
CA VAL A 391 12.17 -10.26 -19.94
C VAL A 391 13.66 -10.44 -20.23
N LYS A 392 14.12 -9.93 -21.38
CA LYS A 392 15.52 -10.04 -21.82
C LYS A 392 16.40 -8.85 -21.38
N ASN A 393 15.80 -7.68 -21.17
CA ASN A 393 16.55 -6.48 -20.83
C ASN A 393 16.69 -6.37 -19.30
N PRO A 394 17.92 -6.32 -18.75
CA PRO A 394 18.12 -6.28 -17.31
C PRO A 394 17.54 -5.00 -16.67
N THR A 395 17.73 -3.82 -17.25
CA THR A 395 17.16 -2.57 -16.71
C THR A 395 15.64 -2.65 -16.59
N GLN A 396 14.97 -3.24 -17.59
CA GLN A 396 13.53 -3.47 -17.55
C GLN A 396 13.14 -4.51 -16.49
N ALA A 397 13.86 -5.63 -16.40
CA ALA A 397 13.62 -6.65 -15.39
C ALA A 397 13.74 -6.07 -13.97
N PHE A 398 14.80 -5.31 -13.70
CA PHE A 398 14.98 -4.68 -12.39
C PHE A 398 13.84 -3.72 -12.06
N ARG A 399 13.43 -2.85 -13.00
CA ARG A 399 12.30 -1.92 -12.83
C ARG A 399 10.97 -2.64 -12.57
N PHE A 400 10.69 -3.71 -13.30
CA PHE A 400 9.49 -4.51 -13.08
C PHE A 400 9.51 -5.12 -11.68
N PHE A 401 10.66 -5.64 -11.25
CA PHE A 401 10.77 -6.24 -9.93
C PHE A 401 10.69 -5.20 -8.79
N THR A 402 11.37 -4.05 -8.89
CA THR A 402 11.36 -3.00 -7.86
C THR A 402 10.05 -2.24 -7.75
N ASN A 403 9.30 -2.09 -8.85
CA ASN A 403 8.00 -1.41 -8.84
C ASN A 403 7.02 -2.06 -7.87
N LYS A 404 7.14 -3.37 -7.62
CA LYS A 404 6.38 -4.09 -6.58
C LYS A 404 6.40 -3.37 -5.23
N GLY A 405 7.57 -2.94 -4.76
CA GLY A 405 7.72 -2.34 -3.43
C GLY A 405 7.02 -0.98 -3.32
N ILE A 406 7.02 -0.18 -4.38
CA ILE A 406 6.27 1.08 -4.45
C ILE A 406 4.77 0.79 -4.36
N LEU A 407 4.31 -0.22 -5.08
CA LEU A 407 2.90 -0.60 -5.12
C LEU A 407 2.41 -1.18 -3.80
N GLN A 408 3.19 -2.04 -3.17
CA GLN A 408 2.92 -2.55 -1.83
C GLN A 408 2.81 -1.41 -0.81
N ARG A 409 3.78 -0.47 -0.79
CA ARG A 409 3.72 0.70 0.10
C ARG A 409 2.48 1.55 -0.15
N ASN A 410 2.14 1.78 -1.41
CA ASN A 410 0.97 2.59 -1.77
C ASN A 410 -0.34 1.92 -1.35
N PHE A 411 -0.44 0.59 -1.52
CA PHE A 411 -1.59 -0.16 -1.06
C PHE A 411 -1.67 -0.20 0.47
N ASP A 412 -0.54 -0.40 1.15
CA ASP A 412 -0.42 -0.35 2.61
C ASP A 412 -0.81 1.00 3.19
N ASN A 413 -0.48 2.10 2.52
CA ASN A 413 -0.88 3.45 2.92
C ASN A 413 -2.40 3.67 2.85
N ILE A 414 -3.11 2.90 2.02
CA ILE A 414 -4.58 2.93 1.92
C ILE A 414 -5.22 2.00 2.97
N GLN A 415 -4.42 1.13 3.60
CA GLN A 415 -4.87 0.29 4.71
C GLN A 415 -4.64 0.96 6.06
N ASN A 416 -5.72 1.19 6.81
CA ASN A 416 -5.63 1.77 8.14
C ASN A 416 -5.03 0.79 9.16
N GLU A 417 -4.14 1.30 10.02
CA GLU A 417 -3.46 0.57 11.11
C GLU A 417 -4.42 -0.08 12.13
N LYS A 418 -5.61 0.49 12.34
CA LYS A 418 -6.65 -0.09 13.22
C LYS A 418 -7.56 -1.10 12.52
N ASP A 419 -7.78 -0.97 11.21
CA ASP A 419 -8.50 -2.00 10.45
C ASP A 419 -7.60 -3.24 10.26
N ARG A 420 -6.27 -3.06 10.18
CA ARG A 420 -5.25 -4.14 10.20
C ARG A 420 -5.38 -5.05 11.43
N ILE A 421 -5.79 -4.51 12.57
CA ILE A 421 -5.99 -5.25 13.83
C ILE A 421 -7.37 -5.95 13.86
N ASN A 422 -8.37 -5.40 13.16
CA ASN A 422 -9.77 -5.83 13.24
C ASN A 422 -10.25 -6.69 12.06
N LEU A 423 -9.39 -7.10 11.12
CA LEU A 423 -9.76 -8.01 10.02
C LEU A 423 -10.35 -9.34 10.53
N LYS A 424 -10.02 -9.74 11.77
CA LYS A 424 -10.56 -10.93 12.45
C LYS A 424 -12.00 -10.79 12.97
N LEU A 425 -12.58 -9.58 12.93
CA LEU A 425 -13.94 -9.28 13.44
C LEU A 425 -15.00 -9.15 12.34
N TYR A 426 -14.60 -9.10 11.08
CA TYR A 426 -15.53 -9.05 9.95
C TYR A 426 -15.92 -10.47 9.51
N SER A 427 -17.17 -10.66 9.10
CA SER A 427 -17.52 -11.83 8.30
C SER A 427 -16.75 -11.80 6.98
N ASP A 428 -16.46 -12.98 6.39
CA ASP A 428 -15.71 -13.09 5.12
C ASP A 428 -16.28 -12.17 4.01
N THR A 429 -17.60 -12.02 3.95
CA THR A 429 -18.30 -11.11 3.01
C THR A 429 -17.94 -9.65 3.25
N ASN A 430 -17.95 -9.18 4.52
CA ASN A 430 -17.65 -7.79 4.83
C ASN A 430 -16.17 -7.45 4.60
N LEU A 431 -15.28 -8.42 4.84
CA LEU A 431 -13.86 -8.26 4.56
C LEU A 431 -13.59 -8.11 3.06
N ARG A 432 -14.21 -8.96 2.24
CA ARG A 432 -14.11 -8.88 0.76
C ARG A 432 -14.63 -7.54 0.23
N GLY A 433 -15.81 -7.11 0.69
CA GLY A 433 -16.40 -5.83 0.28
C GLY A 433 -15.50 -4.63 0.62
N LEU A 434 -14.91 -4.63 1.82
CA LEU A 434 -13.98 -3.58 2.24
C LEU A 434 -12.68 -3.57 1.43
N LEU A 435 -12.10 -4.76 1.17
CA LEU A 435 -10.86 -4.87 0.37
C LEU A 435 -11.09 -4.42 -1.07
N PHE A 436 -12.23 -4.78 -1.68
CA PHE A 436 -12.58 -4.29 -3.00
C PHE A 436 -12.76 -2.77 -3.04
N LEU A 437 -13.45 -2.21 -2.05
CA LEU A 437 -13.63 -0.76 -1.97
C LEU A 437 -12.27 -0.02 -1.85
N ARG A 438 -11.32 -0.58 -1.09
CA ARG A 438 -9.94 -0.06 -0.99
C ARG A 438 -9.18 -0.20 -2.29
N PHE A 439 -9.33 -1.34 -2.97
CA PHE A 439 -8.75 -1.55 -4.30
C PHE A 439 -9.24 -0.49 -5.29
N LEU A 440 -10.55 -0.19 -5.31
CA LEU A 440 -11.09 0.88 -6.16
C LEU A 440 -10.51 2.25 -5.81
N ALA A 441 -10.41 2.59 -4.51
CA ALA A 441 -9.76 3.82 -4.08
C ALA A 441 -8.29 3.88 -4.55
N PHE A 442 -7.59 2.75 -4.48
CA PHE A 442 -6.21 2.61 -4.93
C PHE A 442 -6.00 2.82 -6.43
N ILE A 443 -7.00 2.51 -7.28
CA ILE A 443 -6.96 2.87 -8.71
C ILE A 443 -6.85 4.40 -8.87
N LEU A 444 -7.71 5.15 -8.18
CA LEU A 444 -7.68 6.62 -8.24
C LEU A 444 -6.39 7.20 -7.67
N PHE A 445 -5.93 6.66 -6.54
CA PHE A 445 -4.64 7.02 -5.97
C PHE A 445 -3.49 6.79 -6.96
N SER A 446 -3.49 5.65 -7.65
CA SER A 446 -2.45 5.31 -8.64
C SER A 446 -2.45 6.29 -9.81
N GLU A 447 -3.62 6.61 -10.38
CA GLU A 447 -3.71 7.58 -11.48
C GLU A 447 -3.17 8.96 -11.06
N VAL A 448 -3.61 9.49 -9.91
CA VAL A 448 -3.15 10.80 -9.44
C VAL A 448 -1.63 10.81 -9.26
N ASN A 449 -1.06 9.77 -8.62
CA ASN A 449 0.39 9.70 -8.44
C ASN A 449 1.16 9.50 -9.75
N ASN A 450 0.64 8.71 -10.70
CA ASN A 450 1.26 8.53 -12.01
C ASN A 450 1.32 9.87 -12.76
N ARG A 451 0.25 10.67 -12.68
CA ARG A 451 0.22 12.03 -13.25
C ARG A 451 1.21 12.98 -12.55
N LEU A 452 1.28 12.97 -11.22
CA LEU A 452 2.24 13.79 -10.47
C LEU A 452 3.69 13.46 -10.86
N LYS A 453 4.04 12.17 -10.90
CA LYS A 453 5.36 11.69 -11.35
C LYS A 453 5.69 12.15 -12.77
N SER A 454 4.71 12.12 -13.67
CA SER A 454 4.90 12.54 -15.07
C SER A 454 5.07 14.07 -15.24
N TYR A 455 4.45 14.86 -14.36
CA TYR A 455 4.43 16.33 -14.48
C TYR A 455 5.64 16.99 -13.81
N GLN A 456 6.12 16.45 -12.69
CA GLN A 456 7.26 17.01 -11.96
C GLN A 456 8.16 15.90 -11.39
N PRO A 457 9.21 15.49 -12.11
CA PRO A 457 10.17 14.50 -11.61
C PRO A 457 10.93 14.95 -10.35
N THR A 458 10.96 16.26 -10.07
CA THR A 458 11.82 16.89 -9.05
C THR A 458 11.08 17.64 -7.95
N SER A 459 9.74 17.72 -7.96
CA SER A 459 8.98 18.41 -6.90
C SER A 459 8.46 17.44 -5.84
N LYS A 460 8.33 17.95 -4.62
CA LYS A 460 7.88 17.22 -3.42
C LYS A 460 6.36 17.09 -3.33
N MET A 461 5.61 17.41 -4.39
CA MET A 461 4.17 17.45 -4.27
C MET A 461 3.57 16.05 -4.19
N HIS A 462 3.18 15.67 -2.97
CA HIS A 462 2.61 14.36 -2.69
C HIS A 462 1.08 14.37 -2.83
N PHE A 463 0.47 13.20 -3.01
CA PHE A 463 -0.98 13.04 -3.10
C PHE A 463 -1.73 13.81 -2.01
N ALA A 464 -1.25 13.75 -0.76
CA ALA A 464 -1.87 14.46 0.37
C ALA A 464 -1.86 15.99 0.19
N GLU A 465 -0.82 16.57 -0.41
CA GLU A 465 -0.73 18.01 -0.66
C GLU A 465 -1.73 18.44 -1.72
N VAL A 466 -1.87 17.67 -2.80
CA VAL A 466 -2.92 17.89 -3.82
C VAL A 466 -4.31 17.84 -3.20
N MET A 467 -4.57 16.84 -2.36
CA MET A 467 -5.86 16.72 -1.67
C MET A 467 -6.14 17.92 -0.74
N ASN A 468 -5.12 18.44 -0.06
CA ASN A 468 -5.24 19.61 0.80
C ASN A 468 -5.48 20.90 0.00
N GLU A 469 -4.76 21.11 -1.10
CA GLU A 469 -4.97 22.28 -1.96
C GLU A 469 -6.36 22.31 -2.59
N MET A 470 -6.89 21.16 -2.98
CA MET A 470 -8.25 21.05 -3.54
C MET A 470 -9.35 21.14 -2.46
N SER A 471 -8.96 21.09 -1.18
CA SER A 471 -9.88 21.21 -0.04
C SER A 471 -10.01 22.64 0.50
N ALA A 472 -9.07 23.52 0.15
CA ALA A 472 -9.06 24.95 0.48
C ALA A 472 -10.02 25.73 -0.42
#